data_AF-A0A2M7Z0F5-F1
#
_entry.id   AF-A0A2M7Z0F5-F1
#
_cell.length_a   1.000
_cell.length_b   1.000
_cell.length_c   1.000
_cell.angle_alpha   90.00
_cell.angle_beta   90.00
_cell.angle_gamma   90.00
#
_symmetry.space_group_name_H-M   'P 1'
#
loop_
_entity.id
_entity.type
_entity.pdbx_description
1 polymer ?
#
loop_
_entity_poly.entity_id
_entity_poly.type
_entity_poly.pdbx_seq_one_letter_code
_entity_poly.pdbx_strand_id
1 'polypeptide(L)'
;MFRKIQHIHLVGIGGSGMSGIAEVLLTLGYKVTGSDVVSSDTIRRLEELGGTVFIGHQESNVEGAQVVVVSSAIAGSNPEIRAARAKVIPVIPRAEMLAELMRLKFGIAIAGAHGKTTTTSMVASILAQAGLDPTFVIGGKVNAMGTHARLGRSDLLIAEADESDGSFLRLSPSIVVVTNIDREHLDHYGNMEGLQEAFLEFINKIPFYGVAIVCADDPWIRKLLPRVVKRYHTYGISDFSGVLTPDLFATEIETKALGVDFRAHCRDQKLGPFRIRIPGVHNVANALAAIGVALELDVPVDMIRAGLATFAGVERRFQIRGEKNGIVVVDDYGHHPTEIRATLA
;
A
#
# COMPACT_ATOMS: atom_id res chain seq x y z
N MET A 1 -7.75 17.92 -13.00
CA MET A 1 -7.83 17.20 -14.30
C MET A 1 -6.67 17.66 -15.15
N PHE A 2 -5.79 16.74 -15.58
CA PHE A 2 -4.60 17.01 -16.41
C PHE A 2 -4.94 17.50 -17.83
N ARG A 3 -5.95 18.35 -18.03
CA ARG A 3 -6.63 18.58 -19.32
C ARG A 3 -5.71 18.91 -20.52
N LYS A 4 -4.49 19.41 -20.29
CA LYS A 4 -3.49 19.67 -21.34
C LYS A 4 -2.36 18.62 -21.43
N ILE A 5 -2.10 17.86 -20.36
CA ILE A 5 -1.06 16.83 -20.34
C ILE A 5 -1.69 15.53 -20.84
N GLN A 6 -1.17 15.03 -21.95
CA GLN A 6 -1.60 13.82 -22.64
C GLN A 6 -0.44 12.84 -22.81
N HIS A 7 0.80 13.34 -22.92
CA HIS A 7 2.00 12.52 -23.10
C HIS A 7 2.90 12.55 -21.86
N ILE A 8 3.03 11.41 -21.19
CA ILE A 8 3.86 11.20 -20.01
C ILE A 8 5.00 10.24 -20.36
N HIS A 9 6.23 10.61 -20.01
CA HIS A 9 7.40 9.73 -20.16
C HIS A 9 7.89 9.21 -18.80
N LEU A 10 8.19 7.92 -18.67
CA LEU A 10 8.68 7.31 -17.43
C LEU A 10 10.10 6.76 -17.59
N VAL A 11 11.05 7.25 -16.78
CA VAL A 11 12.44 6.78 -16.77
C VAL A 11 12.62 5.69 -15.72
N GLY A 12 13.05 4.50 -16.13
CA GLY A 12 13.03 3.29 -15.30
C GLY A 12 11.64 2.67 -15.21
N ILE A 13 10.91 2.61 -16.33
CA ILE A 13 9.50 2.22 -16.39
C ILE A 13 9.25 0.76 -15.96
N GLY A 14 10.24 -0.12 -16.06
CA GLY A 14 10.14 -1.54 -15.72
C GLY A 14 10.19 -1.84 -14.23
N GLY A 15 10.56 -0.86 -13.38
CA GLY A 15 10.57 -1.03 -11.92
C GLY A 15 9.15 -1.23 -11.35
N SER A 16 9.01 -2.03 -10.29
CA SER A 16 7.73 -2.46 -9.71
C SER A 16 6.72 -1.32 -9.45
N GLY A 17 7.18 -0.21 -8.89
CA GLY A 17 6.34 0.97 -8.62
C GLY A 17 6.10 1.86 -9.84
N MET A 18 7.01 1.85 -10.81
CA MET A 18 6.91 2.67 -12.04
C MET A 18 5.98 2.03 -13.06
N SER A 19 6.08 0.71 -13.24
CA SER A 19 5.23 -0.04 -14.17
C SER A 19 3.76 0.01 -13.75
N GLY A 20 3.48 -0.11 -12.45
CA GLY A 20 2.13 0.08 -11.92
C GLY A 20 1.54 1.43 -12.31
N ILE A 21 2.29 2.52 -12.10
CA ILE A 21 1.87 3.88 -12.50
C ILE A 21 1.64 3.98 -14.00
N ALA A 22 2.55 3.43 -14.82
CA ALA A 22 2.41 3.42 -16.27
C ALA A 22 1.16 2.69 -16.74
N GLU A 23 0.84 1.52 -16.17
CA GLU A 23 -0.38 0.77 -16.47
C GLU A 23 -1.65 1.59 -16.16
N VAL A 24 -1.70 2.27 -15.00
CA VAL A 24 -2.83 3.14 -14.65
C VAL A 24 -2.99 4.25 -15.68
N LEU A 25 -1.89 4.91 -16.06
CA LEU A 25 -1.91 6.02 -17.01
C LEU A 25 -2.38 5.58 -18.41
N LEU A 26 -1.89 4.45 -18.92
CA LEU A 26 -2.33 3.88 -20.19
C LEU A 26 -3.85 3.63 -20.19
N THR A 27 -4.38 3.11 -19.08
CA THR A 27 -5.81 2.79 -18.95
C THR A 27 -6.70 4.01 -18.86
N LEU A 28 -6.21 5.07 -18.21
CA LEU A 28 -6.87 6.37 -18.21
C LEU A 28 -6.79 7.08 -19.59
N GLY A 29 -6.15 6.46 -20.58
CA GLY A 29 -6.06 6.93 -21.95
C GLY A 29 -4.91 7.92 -22.20
N TYR A 30 -3.95 8.04 -21.28
CA TYR A 30 -2.76 8.85 -21.52
C TYR A 30 -1.83 8.15 -22.51
N LYS A 31 -1.15 8.94 -23.34
CA LYS A 31 -0.01 8.46 -24.13
C LYS A 31 1.17 8.27 -23.18
N VAL A 32 1.57 7.02 -22.98
CA VAL A 32 2.70 6.69 -22.12
C VAL A 32 3.88 6.22 -22.96
N THR A 33 5.02 6.87 -22.76
CA THR A 33 6.31 6.33 -23.21
C THR A 33 7.22 6.11 -22.00
N GLY A 34 8.28 5.33 -22.15
CA GLY A 34 9.24 5.16 -21.08
C GLY A 34 10.53 4.53 -21.53
N SER A 35 11.49 4.45 -20.62
CA SER A 35 12.80 3.85 -20.88
C SER A 35 13.19 2.93 -19.74
N ASP A 36 13.94 1.87 -20.05
CA ASP A 36 14.58 1.02 -19.06
C ASP A 36 15.89 0.43 -19.58
N VAL A 37 16.74 -0.08 -18.70
CA VAL A 37 18.03 -0.65 -19.07
C VAL A 37 17.91 -2.06 -19.64
N VAL A 38 16.89 -2.82 -19.23
CA VAL A 38 16.74 -4.23 -19.58
C VAL A 38 15.27 -4.52 -19.94
N SER A 39 15.06 -5.29 -21.01
CA SER A 39 13.73 -5.78 -21.38
C SER A 39 13.22 -6.81 -20.38
N SER A 40 11.92 -6.80 -20.09
CA SER A 40 11.28 -7.69 -19.12
C SER A 40 9.84 -8.00 -19.49
N ASP A 41 9.23 -8.98 -18.83
CA ASP A 41 7.81 -9.33 -18.99
C ASP A 41 6.89 -8.14 -18.67
N THR A 42 7.28 -7.35 -17.67
CA THR A 42 6.61 -6.10 -17.29
C THR A 42 6.61 -5.10 -18.46
N ILE A 43 7.72 -4.95 -19.17
CA ILE A 43 7.82 -4.05 -20.32
C ILE A 43 6.94 -4.54 -21.47
N ARG A 44 6.99 -5.84 -21.78
CA ARG A 44 6.15 -6.43 -22.83
C ARG A 44 4.67 -6.19 -22.58
N ARG A 45 4.23 -6.35 -21.34
CA ARG A 45 2.85 -6.04 -20.91
C ARG A 45 2.48 -4.57 -21.09
N LEU A 46 3.38 -3.63 -20.77
CA LEU A 46 3.15 -2.21 -21.00
C LEU A 46 3.00 -1.89 -22.49
N GLU A 47 3.78 -2.54 -23.35
CA GLU A 47 3.67 -2.42 -24.81
C GLU A 47 2.35 -3.00 -25.33
N GLU A 48 1.90 -4.14 -24.82
CA GLU A 48 0.58 -4.74 -25.13
C GLU A 48 -0.58 -3.81 -24.74
N LEU A 49 -0.41 -3.01 -23.68
CA LEU A 49 -1.36 -1.97 -23.25
C LEU A 49 -1.25 -0.68 -24.07
N GLY A 50 -0.37 -0.62 -25.08
CA GLY A 50 -0.21 0.52 -25.99
C GLY A 50 0.88 1.52 -25.60
N GLY A 51 1.70 1.21 -24.59
CA GLY A 51 2.87 2.00 -24.23
C GLY A 51 4.00 1.85 -25.25
N THR A 52 4.88 2.84 -25.34
CA THR A 52 6.14 2.73 -26.09
C THR A 52 7.31 2.71 -25.12
N VAL A 53 8.08 1.62 -25.09
CA VAL A 53 9.23 1.50 -24.20
C VAL A 53 10.53 1.46 -25.00
N PHE A 54 11.49 2.28 -24.59
CA PHE A 54 12.83 2.32 -25.17
C PHE A 54 13.80 1.54 -24.27
N ILE A 55 14.64 0.69 -24.87
CA ILE A 55 15.73 0.03 -24.14
C ILE A 55 16.98 0.91 -24.22
N GLY A 56 17.49 1.29 -23.06
CA GLY A 56 18.58 2.25 -22.89
C GLY A 56 18.09 3.69 -22.81
N HIS A 57 18.94 4.55 -22.23
CA HIS A 57 18.59 5.96 -21.99
C HIS A 57 19.19 6.89 -23.05
N GLN A 58 18.35 7.63 -23.77
CA GLN A 58 18.75 8.57 -24.82
C GLN A 58 17.95 9.86 -24.73
N GLU A 59 18.57 11.00 -25.05
CA GLU A 59 17.92 12.31 -25.00
C GLU A 59 16.68 12.42 -25.90
N SER A 60 16.62 11.64 -26.99
CA SER A 60 15.48 11.57 -27.91
C SER A 60 14.25 10.89 -27.30
N ASN A 61 14.41 10.04 -26.27
CA ASN A 61 13.30 9.27 -25.68
C ASN A 61 12.21 10.16 -25.06
N VAL A 62 12.58 11.37 -24.61
CA VAL A 62 11.65 12.35 -24.01
C VAL A 62 10.96 13.25 -25.04
N GLU A 63 11.14 13.00 -26.33
CA GLU A 63 10.53 13.82 -27.37
C GLU A 63 8.98 13.77 -27.32
N GLY A 64 8.36 14.94 -27.35
CA GLY A 64 6.91 15.10 -27.23
C GLY A 64 6.36 14.95 -25.80
N ALA A 65 7.17 14.47 -24.84
CA ALA A 65 6.74 14.32 -23.46
C ALA A 65 6.41 15.68 -22.84
N GLN A 66 5.30 15.74 -22.10
CA GLN A 66 4.85 16.95 -21.41
C GLN A 66 5.17 16.90 -19.92
N VAL A 67 5.52 15.72 -19.41
CA VAL A 67 6.07 15.49 -18.07
C VAL A 67 6.93 14.23 -18.12
N VAL A 68 8.02 14.24 -17.36
CA VAL A 68 8.90 13.09 -17.15
C VAL A 68 8.79 12.64 -15.69
N VAL A 69 8.46 11.37 -15.47
CA VAL A 69 8.42 10.74 -14.15
C VAL A 69 9.66 9.89 -13.97
N VAL A 70 10.37 10.06 -12.85
CA VAL A 70 11.62 9.36 -12.59
C VAL A 70 11.52 8.44 -11.38
N SER A 71 12.09 7.24 -11.52
CA SER A 71 12.36 6.37 -10.38
C SER A 71 13.49 6.94 -9.51
N SER A 72 13.46 6.66 -8.21
CA SER A 72 14.54 7.04 -7.27
C SER A 72 15.88 6.38 -7.63
N ALA A 73 15.86 5.26 -8.37
CA ALA A 73 17.07 4.58 -8.84
C ALA A 73 17.79 5.32 -9.99
N ILE A 74 17.17 6.33 -10.60
CA ILE A 74 17.73 7.05 -11.75
C ILE A 74 18.55 8.25 -11.27
N ALA A 75 19.84 8.25 -11.60
CA ALA A 75 20.74 9.36 -11.30
C ALA A 75 20.33 10.64 -12.04
N GLY A 76 20.49 11.80 -11.40
CA GLY A 76 20.18 13.10 -12.00
C GLY A 76 21.02 13.46 -13.24
N SER A 77 22.12 12.74 -13.48
CA SER A 77 22.96 12.85 -14.67
C SER A 77 22.39 12.11 -15.89
N ASN A 78 21.30 11.36 -15.74
CA ASN A 78 20.66 10.61 -16.82
C ASN A 78 20.35 11.53 -18.03
N PRO A 79 20.66 11.11 -19.26
CA PRO A 79 20.50 11.94 -20.45
C PRO A 79 19.05 12.39 -20.68
N GLU A 80 18.06 11.56 -20.37
CA GLU A 80 16.64 11.90 -20.49
C GLU A 80 16.22 13.01 -19.52
N ILE A 81 16.72 12.95 -18.27
CA ILE A 81 16.46 13.98 -17.26
C ILE A 81 17.07 15.31 -17.68
N ARG A 82 18.32 15.28 -18.18
CA ARG A 82 19.00 16.49 -18.67
C ARG A 82 18.28 17.09 -19.87
N ALA A 83 17.89 16.27 -20.83
CA ALA A 83 17.16 16.71 -22.02
C ALA A 83 15.78 17.30 -21.66
N ALA A 84 15.05 16.66 -20.74
CA ALA A 84 13.77 17.16 -20.26
C ALA A 84 13.91 18.54 -19.62
N ARG A 85 14.89 18.72 -18.72
CA ARG A 85 15.18 20.01 -18.08
C ARG A 85 15.58 21.08 -19.08
N ALA A 86 16.43 20.76 -20.06
CA ALA A 86 16.83 21.68 -21.11
C ALA A 86 15.64 22.17 -21.96
N LYS A 87 14.63 21.32 -22.15
CA LYS A 87 13.37 21.64 -22.84
C LYS A 87 12.28 22.20 -21.92
N VAL A 88 12.59 22.44 -20.64
CA VAL A 88 11.65 22.93 -19.61
C VAL A 88 10.43 21.98 -19.44
N ILE A 89 10.63 20.69 -19.70
CA ILE A 89 9.66 19.65 -19.41
C ILE A 89 9.75 19.34 -17.91
N PRO A 90 8.65 19.41 -17.14
CA PRO A 90 8.64 19.07 -15.72
C PRO A 90 9.19 17.66 -15.48
N VAL A 91 10.12 17.53 -14.54
CA VAL A 91 10.65 16.24 -14.09
C VAL A 91 10.21 16.03 -12.65
N ILE A 92 9.35 15.03 -12.41
CA ILE A 92 8.76 14.76 -11.11
C ILE A 92 9.12 13.35 -10.62
N PRO A 93 9.23 13.14 -9.30
CA PRO A 93 9.48 11.82 -8.75
C PRO A 93 8.24 10.92 -8.86
N ARG A 94 8.46 9.61 -8.86
CA ARG A 94 7.40 8.57 -8.81
C ARG A 94 6.28 8.87 -7.82
N ALA A 95 6.62 9.26 -6.59
CA ALA A 95 5.65 9.51 -5.53
C ALA A 95 4.71 10.69 -5.82
N GLU A 96 5.20 11.71 -6.55
CA GLU A 96 4.36 12.83 -6.97
C GLU A 96 3.34 12.40 -8.04
N MET A 97 3.75 11.57 -9.01
CA MET A 97 2.81 11.01 -9.98
C MET A 97 1.76 10.10 -9.31
N LEU A 98 2.17 9.27 -8.34
CA LEU A 98 1.23 8.45 -7.57
C LEU A 98 0.22 9.32 -6.81
N ALA A 99 0.68 10.42 -6.20
CA ALA A 99 -0.21 11.37 -5.53
C ALA A 99 -1.24 11.96 -6.48
N GLU A 100 -0.84 12.35 -7.70
CA GLU A 100 -1.77 12.89 -8.68
C GLU A 100 -2.75 11.84 -9.24
N LEU A 101 -2.29 10.61 -9.45
CA LEU A 101 -3.20 9.49 -9.79
C LEU A 101 -4.24 9.28 -8.69
N MET A 102 -3.82 9.37 -7.43
CA MET A 102 -4.72 9.25 -6.28
C MET A 102 -5.73 10.40 -6.19
N ARG A 103 -5.43 11.61 -6.72
CA ARG A 103 -6.42 12.70 -6.81
C ARG A 103 -7.54 12.41 -7.81
N LEU A 104 -7.30 11.53 -8.79
CA LEU A 104 -8.27 11.19 -9.83
C LEU A 104 -9.14 9.98 -9.46
N LYS A 105 -8.73 9.21 -8.45
CA LYS A 105 -9.38 7.98 -8.00
C LYS A 105 -9.80 8.10 -6.54
N PHE A 106 -10.69 7.22 -6.09
CA PHE A 106 -10.99 7.07 -4.68
C PHE A 106 -9.83 6.31 -4.01
N GLY A 107 -8.91 7.08 -3.41
CA GLY A 107 -7.66 6.59 -2.86
C GLY A 107 -7.78 5.92 -1.49
N ILE A 108 -7.16 4.76 -1.34
CA ILE A 108 -6.98 4.02 -0.08
C ILE A 108 -5.48 3.92 0.16
N ALA A 109 -4.97 4.58 1.19
CA ALA A 109 -3.54 4.61 1.49
C ALA A 109 -3.25 3.90 2.82
N ILE A 110 -2.31 2.95 2.81
CA ILE A 110 -1.94 2.17 4.00
C ILE A 110 -0.52 2.55 4.43
N ALA A 111 -0.40 3.16 5.60
CA ALA A 111 0.85 3.64 6.20
C ALA A 111 1.12 2.98 7.57
N GLY A 112 2.32 3.22 8.11
CA GLY A 112 2.77 2.78 9.43
C GLY A 112 4.07 1.98 9.35
N ALA A 113 4.84 1.88 10.43
CA ALA A 113 6.18 1.27 10.36
C ALA A 113 6.13 -0.18 9.87
N HIS A 114 5.24 -0.99 10.43
CA HIS A 114 5.12 -2.42 10.13
C HIS A 114 3.73 -2.80 9.60
N GLY A 115 3.66 -3.85 8.78
CA GLY A 115 2.38 -4.43 8.33
C GLY A 115 1.75 -3.78 7.10
N LYS A 116 2.31 -2.68 6.55
CA LYS A 116 1.79 -1.98 5.36
C LYS A 116 1.44 -2.92 4.21
N THR A 117 2.41 -3.75 3.79
CA THR A 117 2.25 -4.67 2.66
C THR A 117 1.24 -5.76 2.90
N THR A 118 1.25 -6.37 4.09
CA THR A 118 0.28 -7.41 4.44
C THR A 118 -1.13 -6.85 4.46
N THR A 119 -1.35 -5.70 5.11
CA THR A 119 -2.66 -5.04 5.20
C THR A 119 -3.15 -4.59 3.82
N THR A 120 -2.28 -3.97 3.01
CA THR A 120 -2.61 -3.58 1.63
C THR A 120 -3.06 -4.78 0.80
N SER A 121 -2.36 -5.90 0.94
CA SER A 121 -2.67 -7.14 0.22
C SER A 121 -3.98 -7.79 0.69
N MET A 122 -4.28 -7.74 1.99
CA MET A 122 -5.56 -8.19 2.54
C MET A 122 -6.71 -7.34 2.02
N VAL A 123 -6.58 -6.01 2.02
CA VAL A 123 -7.57 -5.09 1.44
C VAL A 123 -7.79 -5.42 -0.04
N ALA A 124 -6.71 -5.56 -0.82
CA ALA A 124 -6.82 -5.92 -2.23
C ALA A 124 -7.51 -7.28 -2.44
N SER A 125 -7.22 -8.28 -1.61
CA SER A 125 -7.87 -9.61 -1.66
C SER A 125 -9.37 -9.53 -1.39
N ILE A 126 -9.77 -8.80 -0.35
CA ILE A 126 -11.19 -8.58 -0.01
C ILE A 126 -11.93 -7.88 -1.15
N LEU A 127 -11.37 -6.78 -1.67
CA LEU A 127 -12.03 -5.98 -2.70
C LEU A 127 -12.09 -6.72 -4.04
N ALA A 128 -11.08 -7.54 -4.37
CA ALA A 128 -11.14 -8.43 -5.53
C ALA A 128 -12.21 -9.51 -5.37
N GLN A 129 -12.32 -10.13 -4.19
CA GLN A 129 -13.37 -11.10 -3.88
C GLN A 129 -14.77 -10.49 -3.96
N ALA A 130 -14.92 -9.22 -3.56
CA ALA A 130 -16.16 -8.45 -3.64
C ALA A 130 -16.49 -7.97 -5.07
N GLY A 131 -15.63 -8.22 -6.06
CA GLY A 131 -15.83 -7.79 -7.44
C GLY A 131 -15.67 -6.28 -7.67
N LEU A 132 -15.06 -5.55 -6.72
CA LEU A 132 -14.84 -4.10 -6.81
C LEU A 132 -13.64 -3.72 -7.69
N ASP A 133 -12.89 -4.71 -8.19
CA ASP A 133 -11.79 -4.60 -9.16
C ASP A 133 -10.94 -3.32 -9.01
N PRO A 134 -10.27 -3.13 -7.85
CA PRO A 134 -9.48 -1.92 -7.58
C PRO A 134 -8.15 -1.94 -8.33
N THR A 135 -7.66 -0.75 -8.66
CA THR A 135 -6.25 -0.59 -9.01
C THR A 135 -5.39 -0.68 -7.75
N PHE A 136 -4.29 -1.42 -7.77
CA PHE A 136 -3.34 -1.42 -6.65
C PHE A 136 -1.90 -1.18 -7.08
N VAL A 137 -1.18 -0.43 -6.24
CA VAL A 137 0.24 -0.11 -6.39
C VAL A 137 0.95 -0.46 -5.08
N ILE A 138 1.70 -1.56 -5.07
CA ILE A 138 2.29 -2.14 -3.86
C ILE A 138 3.82 -2.09 -4.00
N GLY A 139 4.54 -1.66 -2.95
CA GLY A 139 6.00 -1.60 -2.93
C GLY A 139 6.68 -2.98 -2.88
N GLY A 140 5.93 -4.05 -2.56
CA GLY A 140 6.37 -5.45 -2.49
C GLY A 140 5.61 -6.44 -3.41
N LYS A 141 5.95 -7.73 -3.37
CA LYS A 141 5.36 -8.81 -4.20
C LYS A 141 4.17 -9.49 -3.50
N VAL A 142 2.98 -9.50 -4.11
CA VAL A 142 1.78 -10.15 -3.54
C VAL A 142 1.51 -11.52 -4.19
N ASN A 143 1.51 -12.59 -3.38
CA ASN A 143 1.34 -13.98 -3.87
C ASN A 143 -0.05 -14.26 -4.46
N ALA A 144 -1.10 -13.58 -3.99
CA ALA A 144 -2.47 -13.86 -4.43
C ALA A 144 -2.74 -13.46 -5.90
N MET A 145 -1.92 -12.57 -6.48
CA MET A 145 -2.19 -12.02 -7.82
C MET A 145 -0.99 -12.00 -8.77
N GLY A 146 0.20 -12.46 -8.34
CA GLY A 146 1.37 -12.66 -9.21
C GLY A 146 2.04 -11.39 -9.74
N THR A 147 1.60 -10.19 -9.34
CA THR A 147 2.12 -8.91 -9.84
C THR A 147 2.26 -7.87 -8.72
N HIS A 148 3.19 -6.92 -8.89
CA HIS A 148 3.44 -5.79 -7.95
C HIS A 148 2.37 -4.70 -8.01
N ALA A 149 1.68 -4.65 -9.12
CA ALA A 149 0.56 -3.79 -9.37
C ALA A 149 -0.43 -4.56 -10.24
N ARG A 150 -1.72 -4.31 -10.03
CA ARG A 150 -2.76 -4.77 -10.93
C ARG A 150 -3.64 -3.58 -11.19
N LEU A 151 -3.88 -3.38 -12.46
CA LEU A 151 -4.92 -2.51 -12.91
C LEU A 151 -6.28 -3.18 -12.68
N GLY A 152 -7.11 -2.50 -11.91
CA GLY A 152 -8.53 -2.76 -11.85
C GLY A 152 -9.31 -1.66 -12.57
N ARG A 153 -10.50 -1.98 -13.04
CA ARG A 153 -11.35 -1.10 -13.86
C ARG A 153 -12.18 -0.11 -13.03
N SER A 154 -12.21 -0.24 -11.71
CA SER A 154 -12.97 0.68 -10.87
C SER A 154 -12.22 1.97 -10.55
N ASP A 155 -12.93 2.89 -9.90
CA ASP A 155 -12.40 4.16 -9.43
C ASP A 155 -11.54 4.01 -8.16
N LEU A 156 -11.39 2.80 -7.62
CA LEU A 156 -10.57 2.56 -6.43
C LEU A 156 -9.07 2.49 -6.77
N LEU A 157 -8.25 3.17 -5.97
CA LEU A 157 -6.79 3.04 -5.99
C LEU A 157 -6.29 2.71 -4.59
N ILE A 158 -5.65 1.55 -4.44
CA ILE A 158 -5.01 1.12 -3.20
C ILE A 158 -3.50 1.34 -3.34
N ALA A 159 -2.89 2.01 -2.37
CA ALA A 159 -1.44 2.17 -2.35
C ALA A 159 -0.86 1.99 -0.96
N GLU A 160 0.33 1.40 -0.90
CA GLU A 160 1.20 1.57 0.26
C GLU A 160 1.70 3.02 0.32
N ALA A 161 1.64 3.59 1.51
CA ALA A 161 2.11 4.92 1.82
C ALA A 161 3.41 4.80 2.62
N ASP A 162 4.49 5.27 2.03
CA ASP A 162 5.84 5.20 2.61
C ASP A 162 6.16 6.47 3.40
N GLU A 163 6.35 6.29 4.70
CA GLU A 163 6.74 7.35 5.62
C GLU A 163 8.24 7.64 5.60
N SER A 164 9.10 6.80 5.04
CA SER A 164 10.55 6.89 5.25
C SER A 164 11.20 8.21 4.81
N ASP A 165 10.67 8.83 3.76
CA ASP A 165 11.18 10.07 3.16
C ASP A 165 10.13 11.19 3.12
N GLY A 166 9.03 11.03 3.88
CA GLY A 166 7.91 11.98 3.91
C GLY A 166 7.03 11.97 2.66
N SER A 167 7.27 11.07 1.69
CA SER A 167 6.54 11.04 0.43
C SER A 167 5.04 10.73 0.59
N PHE A 168 4.64 9.96 1.61
CA PHE A 168 3.24 9.75 1.93
C PHE A 168 2.44 11.05 2.18
N LEU A 169 3.09 12.13 2.64
CA LEU A 169 2.44 13.43 2.83
C LEU A 169 2.03 14.05 1.50
N ARG A 170 2.51 13.58 0.35
CA ARG A 170 2.07 14.08 -0.96
C ARG A 170 0.74 13.46 -1.39
N LEU A 171 0.42 12.26 -0.90
CA LEU A 171 -0.78 11.51 -1.27
C LEU A 171 -2.04 12.29 -0.88
N SER A 172 -3.14 12.03 -1.60
CA SER A 172 -4.45 12.62 -1.34
C SER A 172 -5.52 11.53 -1.18
N PRO A 173 -5.41 10.69 -0.14
CA PRO A 173 -6.33 9.56 0.06
C PRO A 173 -7.71 9.98 0.53
N SER A 174 -8.71 9.16 0.22
CA SER A 174 -10.06 9.22 0.80
C SER A 174 -10.17 8.35 2.06
N ILE A 175 -9.48 7.21 2.07
CA ILE A 175 -9.35 6.33 3.24
C ILE A 175 -7.86 6.20 3.58
N VAL A 176 -7.51 6.36 4.85
CA VAL A 176 -6.17 6.07 5.35
C VAL A 176 -6.21 4.95 6.38
N VAL A 177 -5.21 4.07 6.34
CA VAL A 177 -4.93 3.09 7.39
C VAL A 177 -3.59 3.43 8.01
N VAL A 178 -3.52 3.49 9.34
CA VAL A 178 -2.26 3.65 10.07
C VAL A 178 -2.08 2.45 10.99
N THR A 179 -1.12 1.58 10.65
CA THR A 179 -0.96 0.29 11.32
C THR A 179 -0.28 0.39 12.68
N ASN A 180 0.76 1.23 12.78
CA ASN A 180 1.54 1.52 13.97
C ASN A 180 2.55 2.64 13.67
N ILE A 181 3.15 3.20 14.72
CA ILE A 181 4.28 4.14 14.62
C ILE A 181 5.42 3.57 15.47
N ASP A 182 6.59 3.34 14.88
CA ASP A 182 7.81 2.91 15.60
C ASP A 182 8.95 3.91 15.36
N ARG A 183 10.06 3.77 16.10
CA ARG A 183 11.23 4.66 16.05
C ARG A 183 12.07 4.43 14.80
N GLU A 184 11.48 4.62 13.63
CA GLU A 184 12.13 4.49 12.33
C GLU A 184 12.28 5.85 11.64
N HIS A 185 13.25 5.97 10.74
CA HIS A 185 13.43 7.15 9.88
C HIS A 185 13.61 8.50 10.61
N LEU A 186 14.10 8.47 11.85
CA LEU A 186 14.31 9.66 12.68
C LEU A 186 15.39 10.60 12.11
N ASP A 187 16.24 10.13 11.21
CA ASP A 187 17.14 10.93 10.40
C ASP A 187 16.39 11.90 9.48
N HIS A 188 15.22 11.51 8.98
CA HIS A 188 14.34 12.38 8.19
C HIS A 188 13.50 13.31 9.08
N TYR A 189 12.90 12.76 10.14
CA TYR A 189 11.93 13.49 10.98
C TYR A 189 12.54 14.23 12.18
N GLY A 190 13.83 14.05 12.43
CA GLY A 190 14.55 14.61 13.57
C GLY A 190 14.29 13.84 14.88
N ASN A 191 13.03 13.66 15.28
CA ASN A 191 12.65 12.99 16.51
C ASN A 191 11.26 12.34 16.42
N MET A 192 10.84 11.67 17.50
CA MET A 192 9.56 10.98 17.57
C MET A 192 8.36 11.93 17.48
N GLU A 193 8.51 13.16 17.96
CA GLU A 193 7.50 14.19 17.85
C GLU A 193 7.29 14.57 16.38
N GLY A 194 8.37 14.80 15.62
CA GLY A 194 8.32 15.08 14.18
C GLY A 194 7.66 13.97 13.38
N LEU A 195 7.97 12.70 13.69
CA LEU A 195 7.33 11.55 13.06
C LEU A 195 5.82 11.49 13.40
N GLN A 196 5.46 11.73 14.65
CA GLN A 196 4.06 11.80 15.11
C GLN A 196 3.28 12.93 14.43
N GLU A 197 3.88 14.11 14.27
CA GLU A 197 3.27 15.23 13.54
C GLU A 197 3.02 14.88 12.07
N ALA A 198 3.97 14.20 11.42
CA ALA A 198 3.81 13.76 10.03
C ALA A 198 2.65 12.76 9.89
N PHE A 199 2.53 11.77 10.79
CA PHE A 199 1.38 10.86 10.78
C PHE A 199 0.06 11.58 11.07
N LEU A 200 0.06 12.56 11.98
CA LEU A 200 -1.13 13.36 12.27
C LEU A 200 -1.56 14.19 11.05
N GLU A 201 -0.60 14.81 10.34
CA GLU A 201 -0.87 15.52 9.08
C GLU A 201 -1.45 14.58 8.04
N PHE A 202 -0.85 13.40 7.86
CA PHE A 202 -1.32 12.38 6.92
C PHE A 202 -2.76 11.94 7.23
N ILE A 203 -3.07 11.65 8.49
CA ILE A 203 -4.42 11.31 8.94
C ILE A 203 -5.40 12.46 8.66
N ASN A 204 -5.01 13.69 8.99
CA ASN A 204 -5.86 14.87 8.83
C ASN A 204 -5.95 15.36 7.37
N LYS A 205 -5.23 14.75 6.43
CA LYS A 205 -5.27 15.10 5.01
C LYS A 205 -6.50 14.57 4.28
N ILE A 206 -7.17 13.56 4.85
CA ILE A 206 -8.36 12.98 4.22
C ILE A 206 -9.48 14.04 4.05
N PRO A 207 -10.28 13.93 2.97
CA PRO A 207 -11.41 14.83 2.75
C PRO A 207 -12.46 14.69 3.86
N PHE A 208 -13.40 15.63 3.96
CA PHE A 208 -14.42 15.63 5.02
C PHE A 208 -15.30 14.36 5.03
N TYR A 209 -15.46 13.72 3.86
CA TYR A 209 -16.19 12.48 3.68
C TYR A 209 -15.30 11.23 3.87
N GLY A 210 -13.99 11.41 4.04
CA GLY A 210 -13.05 10.31 4.22
C GLY A 210 -13.15 9.66 5.61
N VAL A 211 -12.34 8.63 5.81
CA VAL A 211 -12.15 8.00 7.13
C VAL A 211 -10.70 7.56 7.35
N ALA A 212 -10.26 7.65 8.60
CA ALA A 212 -9.01 7.04 9.05
C ALA A 212 -9.29 5.76 9.83
N ILE A 213 -8.54 4.70 9.58
CA ILE A 213 -8.63 3.41 10.30
C ILE A 213 -7.31 3.21 11.02
N VAL A 214 -7.32 3.28 12.34
CA VAL A 214 -6.11 3.46 13.14
C VAL A 214 -6.01 2.44 14.28
N CYS A 215 -4.82 1.93 14.53
CA CYS A 215 -4.58 0.93 15.57
C CYS A 215 -4.63 1.56 16.97
N ALA A 216 -5.61 1.19 17.78
CA ALA A 216 -5.74 1.65 19.17
C ALA A 216 -4.78 0.95 20.13
N ASP A 217 -4.22 -0.20 19.76
CA ASP A 217 -3.22 -0.86 20.59
C ASP A 217 -1.90 -0.07 20.62
N ASP A 218 -1.61 0.66 19.54
CA ASP A 218 -0.42 1.49 19.40
C ASP A 218 -0.47 2.72 20.33
N PRO A 219 0.50 2.89 21.24
CA PRO A 219 0.49 3.99 22.21
C PRO A 219 0.76 5.36 21.56
N TRP A 220 1.46 5.43 20.43
CA TRP A 220 1.73 6.69 19.74
C TRP A 220 0.50 7.15 18.97
N ILE A 221 -0.18 6.25 18.26
CA ILE A 221 -1.45 6.52 17.60
C ILE A 221 -2.50 6.98 18.63
N ARG A 222 -2.60 6.30 19.79
CA ARG A 222 -3.50 6.73 20.87
C ARG A 222 -3.28 8.16 21.33
N LYS A 223 -2.02 8.61 21.43
CA LYS A 223 -1.69 10.00 21.78
C LYS A 223 -2.12 11.01 20.72
N LEU A 224 -2.21 10.59 19.46
CA LEU A 224 -2.66 11.44 18.35
C LEU A 224 -4.18 11.60 18.29
N LEU A 225 -4.96 10.62 18.75
CA LEU A 225 -6.43 10.62 18.62
C LEU A 225 -7.13 11.92 19.06
N PRO A 226 -6.76 12.57 20.18
CA PRO A 226 -7.38 13.84 20.60
C PRO A 226 -7.15 15.00 19.63
N ARG A 227 -6.17 14.88 18.72
CA ARG A 227 -5.78 15.89 17.74
C ARG A 227 -6.24 15.56 16.33
N VAL A 228 -6.84 14.38 16.12
CA VAL A 228 -7.43 14.00 14.83
C VAL A 228 -8.74 14.77 14.65
N VAL A 229 -8.83 15.53 13.56
CA VAL A 229 -10.00 16.38 13.25
C VAL A 229 -10.91 15.78 12.18
N LYS A 230 -10.59 14.56 11.73
CA LYS A 230 -11.32 13.82 10.70
C LYS A 230 -12.04 12.63 11.30
N ARG A 231 -13.02 12.08 10.58
CA ARG A 231 -13.70 10.86 11.00
C ARG A 231 -12.67 9.72 11.06
N TYR A 232 -12.69 8.96 12.14
CA TYR A 232 -11.83 7.79 12.30
C TYR A 232 -12.56 6.62 12.95
N HIS A 233 -12.06 5.42 12.69
CA HIS A 233 -12.41 4.18 13.35
C HIS A 233 -11.15 3.56 13.93
N THR A 234 -11.28 3.02 15.13
CA THR A 234 -10.18 2.37 15.83
C THR A 234 -10.25 0.86 15.67
N TYR A 235 -9.10 0.19 15.61
CA TYR A 235 -9.05 -1.26 15.69
C TYR A 235 -7.98 -1.74 16.68
N GLY A 236 -8.15 -2.94 17.26
CA GLY A 236 -7.19 -3.51 18.20
C GLY A 236 -7.48 -4.96 18.55
N ILE A 237 -6.50 -5.63 19.13
CA ILE A 237 -6.56 -7.04 19.56
C ILE A 237 -6.20 -7.23 21.04
N SER A 238 -5.74 -6.17 21.71
CA SER A 238 -5.34 -6.22 23.12
C SER A 238 -6.53 -6.34 24.05
N ASP A 239 -6.30 -6.79 25.29
CA ASP A 239 -7.33 -6.73 26.34
C ASP A 239 -7.64 -5.25 26.64
N PHE A 240 -8.91 -4.87 26.50
CA PHE A 240 -9.37 -3.49 26.67
C PHE A 240 -9.72 -3.15 28.12
N SER A 241 -9.42 -4.02 29.08
CA SER A 241 -9.61 -3.73 30.50
C SER A 241 -8.83 -2.46 30.92
N GLY A 242 -9.57 -1.39 31.24
CA GLY A 242 -9.00 -0.10 31.61
C GLY A 242 -8.51 0.79 30.45
N VAL A 243 -8.81 0.44 29.19
CA VAL A 243 -8.49 1.23 27.99
C VAL A 243 -9.76 1.45 27.16
N LEU A 244 -9.73 2.40 26.23
CA LEU A 244 -10.78 2.56 25.21
C LEU A 244 -10.94 1.26 24.41
N THR A 245 -12.12 0.65 24.46
CA THR A 245 -12.48 -0.44 23.53
C THR A 245 -12.54 0.13 22.11
N PRO A 246 -11.76 -0.40 21.15
CA PRO A 246 -11.76 0.09 19.79
C PRO A 246 -13.07 -0.25 19.08
N ASP A 247 -13.38 0.48 18.01
CA ASP A 247 -14.54 0.20 17.18
C ASP A 247 -14.48 -1.23 16.61
N LEU A 248 -13.33 -1.67 16.10
CA LEU A 248 -13.11 -3.03 15.60
C LEU A 248 -12.19 -3.82 16.50
N PHE A 249 -12.62 -5.01 16.93
CA PHE A 249 -11.78 -5.87 17.74
C PHE A 249 -11.99 -7.35 17.47
N ALA A 250 -11.03 -8.16 17.92
CA ALA A 250 -11.08 -9.61 17.86
C ALA A 250 -11.21 -10.22 19.26
N THR A 251 -11.91 -11.35 19.32
CA THR A 251 -12.01 -12.23 20.50
C THR A 251 -11.81 -13.67 20.06
N GLU A 252 -11.64 -14.60 21.00
CA GLU A 252 -11.46 -16.03 20.70
C GLU A 252 -10.33 -16.25 19.67
N ILE A 253 -9.20 -15.56 19.86
CA ILE A 253 -8.04 -15.65 18.97
C ILE A 253 -7.32 -16.97 19.26
N GLU A 254 -7.34 -17.88 18.29
CA GLU A 254 -6.70 -19.18 18.35
C GLU A 254 -5.64 -19.34 17.25
N THR A 255 -4.37 -19.44 17.65
CA THR A 255 -3.29 -19.76 16.73
C THR A 255 -3.35 -21.22 16.32
N LYS A 256 -3.23 -21.47 15.01
CA LYS A 256 -3.13 -22.82 14.42
C LYS A 256 -1.77 -22.93 13.71
N ALA A 257 -1.38 -24.15 13.32
CA ALA A 257 -0.10 -24.40 12.64
C ALA A 257 0.08 -23.55 11.36
N LEU A 258 -1.00 -23.30 10.62
CA LEU A 258 -1.01 -22.52 9.37
C LEU A 258 -2.17 -21.52 9.35
N GLY A 259 -2.20 -20.61 10.32
CA GLY A 259 -3.18 -19.55 10.37
C GLY A 259 -3.62 -19.16 11.77
N VAL A 260 -4.60 -18.26 11.81
CA VAL A 260 -5.23 -17.81 13.04
C VAL A 260 -6.75 -17.76 12.82
N ASP A 261 -7.49 -18.39 13.72
CA ASP A 261 -8.95 -18.30 13.80
C ASP A 261 -9.32 -17.23 14.85
N PHE A 262 -10.32 -16.40 14.59
CA PHE A 262 -10.79 -15.38 15.54
C PHE A 262 -12.23 -14.97 15.26
N ARG A 263 -12.89 -14.33 16.23
CA ARG A 263 -14.19 -13.66 16.03
C ARG A 263 -14.02 -12.16 16.00
N ALA A 264 -14.47 -11.51 14.92
CA ALA A 264 -14.42 -10.07 14.78
C ALA A 264 -15.74 -9.41 15.21
N HIS A 265 -15.61 -8.22 15.79
CA HIS A 265 -16.71 -7.36 16.22
C HIS A 265 -16.47 -5.95 15.69
N CYS A 266 -17.56 -5.23 15.41
CA CYS A 266 -17.56 -3.81 15.11
C CYS A 266 -18.58 -3.13 16.03
N ARG A 267 -18.09 -2.44 17.06
CA ARG A 267 -18.89 -1.91 18.18
C ARG A 267 -19.73 -3.03 18.78
N ASP A 268 -21.05 -2.88 18.83
CA ASP A 268 -21.99 -3.88 19.34
C ASP A 268 -22.32 -4.99 18.33
N GLN A 269 -21.87 -4.86 17.07
CA GLN A 269 -22.16 -5.82 16.01
C GLN A 269 -21.14 -6.96 15.98
N LYS A 270 -21.64 -8.19 16.12
CA LYS A 270 -20.84 -9.40 15.87
C LYS A 270 -20.72 -9.64 14.37
N LEU A 271 -19.54 -9.47 13.80
CA LEU A 271 -19.27 -9.77 12.38
C LEU A 271 -19.10 -11.29 12.15
N GLY A 272 -18.78 -12.02 13.21
CA GLY A 272 -18.71 -13.47 13.22
C GLY A 272 -17.27 -14.01 13.12
N PRO A 273 -17.13 -15.31 12.83
CA PRO A 273 -15.82 -15.95 12.76
C PRO A 273 -15.08 -15.61 11.47
N PHE A 274 -13.77 -15.48 11.59
CA PHE A 274 -12.81 -15.26 10.52
C PHE A 274 -11.63 -16.22 10.67
N ARG A 275 -11.02 -16.52 9.53
CA ARG A 275 -9.79 -17.32 9.45
C ARG A 275 -8.84 -16.64 8.48
N ILE A 276 -7.61 -16.43 8.94
CA ILE A 276 -6.48 -16.06 8.07
C ILE A 276 -5.54 -17.26 7.96
N ARG A 277 -4.98 -17.49 6.76
CA ARG A 277 -4.08 -18.63 6.47
C ARG A 277 -2.60 -18.30 6.63
N ILE A 278 -2.30 -17.19 7.31
CA ILE A 278 -0.95 -16.79 7.68
C ILE A 278 -0.83 -16.80 9.20
N PRO A 279 0.29 -17.30 9.75
CA PRO A 279 0.49 -17.36 11.20
C PRO A 279 0.75 -15.98 11.79
N GLY A 280 0.75 -15.89 13.11
CA GLY A 280 1.09 -14.68 13.86
C GLY A 280 -0.15 -13.86 14.23
N VAL A 281 -0.28 -13.59 15.53
CA VAL A 281 -1.39 -12.80 16.10
C VAL A 281 -1.41 -11.37 15.55
N HIS A 282 -0.25 -10.80 15.20
CA HIS A 282 -0.15 -9.49 14.54
C HIS A 282 -0.93 -9.44 13.21
N ASN A 283 -1.10 -10.56 12.52
CA ASN A 283 -1.89 -10.61 11.29
C ASN A 283 -3.40 -10.54 11.54
N VAL A 284 -3.87 -10.80 12.77
CA VAL A 284 -5.25 -10.51 13.18
C VAL A 284 -5.47 -8.99 13.19
N ALA A 285 -4.50 -8.22 13.71
CA ALA A 285 -4.57 -6.76 13.69
C ALA A 285 -4.57 -6.20 12.25
N ASN A 286 -3.70 -6.73 11.37
CA ASN A 286 -3.71 -6.39 9.94
C ASN A 286 -5.06 -6.74 9.28
N ALA A 287 -5.64 -7.88 9.64
CA ALA A 287 -6.95 -8.29 9.13
C ALA A 287 -8.07 -7.38 9.63
N LEU A 288 -8.07 -6.95 10.89
CA LEU A 288 -9.05 -5.99 11.43
C LEU A 288 -8.96 -4.64 10.71
N ALA A 289 -7.76 -4.15 10.41
CA ALA A 289 -7.58 -2.95 9.60
C ALA A 289 -8.21 -3.11 8.21
N ALA A 290 -7.97 -4.25 7.56
CA ALA A 290 -8.54 -4.56 6.25
C ALA A 290 -10.08 -4.73 6.27
N ILE A 291 -10.62 -5.35 7.33
CA ILE A 291 -12.07 -5.43 7.59
C ILE A 291 -12.64 -4.02 7.73
N GLY A 292 -11.98 -3.13 8.47
CA GLY A 292 -12.40 -1.73 8.62
C GLY A 292 -12.52 -1.00 7.29
N VAL A 293 -11.56 -1.19 6.38
CA VAL A 293 -11.60 -0.58 5.04
C VAL A 293 -12.77 -1.14 4.24
N ALA A 294 -12.97 -2.45 4.28
CA ALA A 294 -14.02 -3.11 3.52
C ALA A 294 -15.43 -2.75 4.04
N LEU A 295 -15.60 -2.60 5.35
CA LEU A 295 -16.85 -2.13 5.94
C LEU A 295 -17.17 -0.68 5.54
N GLU A 296 -16.17 0.22 5.51
CA GLU A 296 -16.38 1.59 5.03
C GLU A 296 -16.82 1.63 3.55
N LEU A 297 -16.39 0.66 2.76
CA LEU A 297 -16.77 0.51 1.35
C LEU A 297 -18.05 -0.34 1.16
N ASP A 298 -18.81 -0.56 2.24
CA ASP A 298 -20.07 -1.32 2.24
C ASP A 298 -19.93 -2.75 1.71
N VAL A 299 -18.75 -3.36 1.82
CA VAL A 299 -18.52 -4.74 1.39
C VAL A 299 -19.28 -5.70 2.34
N PRO A 300 -20.11 -6.62 1.81
CA PRO A 300 -20.81 -7.58 2.66
C PRO A 300 -19.83 -8.46 3.45
N VAL A 301 -20.11 -8.67 4.74
CA VAL A 301 -19.24 -9.41 5.68
C VAL A 301 -18.83 -10.79 5.15
N ASP A 302 -19.73 -11.49 4.45
CA ASP A 302 -19.43 -12.79 3.86
C ASP A 302 -18.36 -12.73 2.76
N MET A 303 -18.34 -11.64 1.97
CA MET A 303 -17.29 -11.39 0.97
C MET A 303 -15.97 -10.99 1.64
N ILE A 304 -16.02 -10.22 2.72
CA ILE A 304 -14.84 -9.91 3.55
C ILE A 304 -14.22 -11.20 4.08
N ARG A 305 -15.05 -12.09 4.65
CA ARG A 305 -14.63 -13.39 5.18
C ARG A 305 -14.02 -14.27 4.10
N ALA A 306 -14.66 -14.36 2.94
CA ALA A 306 -14.15 -15.12 1.81
C ALA A 306 -12.80 -14.59 1.31
N GLY A 307 -12.66 -13.26 1.18
CA GLY A 307 -11.44 -12.62 0.67
C GLY A 307 -10.24 -12.75 1.62
N LEU A 308 -10.47 -12.77 2.93
CA LEU A 308 -9.43 -13.07 3.92
C LEU A 308 -9.07 -14.56 3.94
N ALA A 309 -10.06 -15.45 3.76
CA ALA A 309 -9.82 -16.89 3.74
C ALA A 309 -9.04 -17.36 2.50
N THR A 310 -9.09 -16.63 1.39
CA THR A 310 -8.32 -16.90 0.16
C THR A 310 -6.94 -16.25 0.15
N PHE A 311 -6.68 -15.30 1.06
CA PHE A 311 -5.39 -14.63 1.15
C PHE A 311 -4.29 -15.62 1.59
N ALA A 312 -3.34 -15.85 0.68
CA ALA A 312 -2.23 -16.81 0.87
C ALA A 312 -0.90 -16.16 1.30
N GLY A 313 -0.93 -14.89 1.72
CA GLY A 313 0.26 -14.15 2.14
C GLY A 313 0.96 -13.35 1.03
N VAL A 314 2.16 -12.89 1.34
CA VAL A 314 3.02 -12.00 0.52
C VAL A 314 4.40 -12.66 0.41
N GLU A 315 5.13 -12.52 -0.71
CA GLU A 315 6.50 -13.08 -0.78
C GLU A 315 7.38 -12.49 0.32
N ARG A 316 8.24 -13.32 0.91
CA ARG A 316 9.13 -12.94 2.01
C ARG A 316 8.40 -12.36 3.23
N ARG A 317 7.12 -12.69 3.44
CA ARG A 317 6.40 -12.40 4.70
C ARG A 317 5.88 -13.71 5.26
N PHE A 318 6.67 -14.33 6.13
CA PHE A 318 6.50 -15.69 6.63
C PHE A 318 6.24 -16.72 5.52
N GLN A 319 7.04 -16.68 4.46
CA GLN A 319 6.84 -17.53 3.29
C GLN A 319 7.47 -18.90 3.50
N ILE A 320 6.66 -19.96 3.54
CA ILE A 320 7.17 -21.33 3.53
C ILE A 320 7.75 -21.62 2.14
N ARG A 321 9.06 -21.83 2.07
CA ARG A 321 9.80 -22.16 0.84
C ARG A 321 9.75 -23.65 0.52
N GLY A 322 9.53 -24.47 1.55
CA GLY A 322 9.38 -25.91 1.42
C GLY A 322 9.67 -26.62 2.73
N GLU A 323 9.46 -27.93 2.72
CA GLU A 323 9.76 -28.82 3.81
C GLU A 323 10.58 -30.01 3.29
N LYS A 324 11.64 -30.38 4.00
CA LYS A 324 12.41 -31.58 3.70
C LYS A 324 12.86 -32.25 4.99
N ASN A 325 12.61 -33.55 5.11
CA ASN A 325 12.95 -34.35 6.30
C ASN A 325 12.40 -33.76 7.61
N GLY A 326 11.18 -33.22 7.59
CA GLY A 326 10.54 -32.58 8.75
C GLY A 326 11.10 -31.20 9.11
N ILE A 327 11.99 -30.63 8.29
CA ILE A 327 12.53 -29.27 8.47
C ILE A 327 11.80 -28.34 7.52
N VAL A 328 11.05 -27.39 8.08
CA VAL A 328 10.38 -26.32 7.34
C VAL A 328 11.34 -25.16 7.14
N VAL A 329 11.48 -24.69 5.90
CA VAL A 329 12.25 -23.49 5.57
C VAL A 329 11.28 -22.33 5.37
N VAL A 330 11.44 -21.27 6.17
CA VAL A 330 10.62 -20.05 6.12
C VAL A 330 11.51 -18.87 5.72
N ASP A 331 11.05 -18.07 4.77
CA ASP A 331 11.67 -16.81 4.32
C ASP A 331 10.82 -15.61 4.80
N ASP A 332 11.44 -14.71 5.54
CA ASP A 332 10.79 -13.53 6.11
C ASP A 332 11.67 -12.28 5.97
N TYR A 333 11.04 -11.15 5.67
CA TYR A 333 11.66 -9.85 5.43
C TYR A 333 11.90 -9.06 6.73
N GLY A 334 11.39 -9.54 7.87
CA GLY A 334 11.54 -8.89 9.16
C GLY A 334 12.99 -8.50 9.42
N HIS A 335 13.25 -7.21 9.52
CA HIS A 335 14.59 -6.65 9.73
C HIS A 335 14.64 -5.77 10.98
N HIS A 336 13.50 -5.21 11.39
CA HIS A 336 13.37 -4.52 12.67
C HIS A 336 13.19 -5.54 13.83
N PRO A 337 13.72 -5.28 15.04
CA PRO A 337 13.56 -6.20 16.17
C PRO A 337 12.10 -6.54 16.52
N THR A 338 11.17 -5.62 16.29
CA THR A 338 9.73 -5.86 16.46
C THR A 338 9.22 -6.91 15.47
N GLU A 339 9.62 -6.82 14.20
CA GLU A 339 9.25 -7.78 13.15
C GLU A 339 9.88 -9.15 13.42
N ILE A 340 11.17 -9.20 13.78
CA ILE A 340 11.87 -10.46 14.06
C ILE A 340 11.23 -11.19 15.24
N ARG A 341 10.87 -10.46 16.32
CA ARG A 341 10.13 -11.07 17.45
C ARG A 341 8.78 -11.61 17.02
N ALA A 342 8.05 -10.88 16.17
CA ALA A 342 6.76 -11.31 15.66
C ALA A 342 6.86 -12.55 14.76
N THR A 343 7.96 -12.72 14.03
CA THR A 343 8.25 -13.90 13.19
C THR A 343 8.66 -15.11 14.02
N LEU A 344 9.30 -14.92 15.18
CA LEU A 344 9.75 -16.03 16.04
C LEU A 344 8.69 -16.54 17.03
N ALA A 345 7.62 -15.79 17.26
CA ALA A 345 6.57 -16.07 18.24
C ALA A 345 5.48 -17.01 17.72
#